data_AF-A0A397UMB1-F1
#
_entry.id   AF-A0A397UMB1-F1
#
_cell.length_a   1.000
_cell.length_b   1.000
_cell.length_c   1.000
_cell.angle_alpha   90.00
_cell.angle_beta   90.00
_cell.angle_gamma   90.00
#
_symmetry.space_group_name_H-M   'P 1'
#
loop_
_entity.id
_entity.type
_entity.pdbx_description
1 polymer ?
#
loop_
_entity_poly.entity_id
_entity_poly.type
_entity_poly.pdbx_seq_one_letter_code
_entity_poly.pdbx_strand_id
1 'polypeptide(L)'
;MAKRGIQVEANQRFSAMMYPVVPDQVGMLFNFYYTTKKTAEFCDEPGMYKLGEFRVELPDTHLGTNRPVTLELCFGAMEIIAIAKNETNGKVYKTTFKLDL
;
A
#
# COMPACT_ATOMS: atom_id res chain seq x y z
N MET A 1 6.83 2.25 5.75
CA MET A 1 6.00 1.08 6.11
C MET A 1 6.27 0.66 7.55
N ALA A 2 5.32 -0.03 8.17
CA ALA A 2 5.43 -0.50 9.56
C ALA A 2 6.52 -1.56 9.73
N LYS A 3 7.14 -1.61 10.92
CA LYS A 3 8.23 -2.55 11.25
C LYS A 3 7.82 -3.48 12.39
N ARG A 4 8.21 -4.75 12.29
CA ARG A 4 7.98 -5.75 13.36
C ARG A 4 8.66 -5.30 14.65
N GLY A 5 7.96 -5.48 15.78
CA GLY A 5 8.48 -5.16 17.12
C GLY A 5 8.29 -3.71 17.54
N ILE A 6 7.68 -2.88 16.68
CA ILE A 6 7.24 -1.52 17.05
C ILE A 6 5.80 -1.60 17.55
N GLN A 7 5.56 -1.05 18.75
CA GLN A 7 4.21 -0.82 19.24
C GLN A 7 3.56 0.26 18.37
N VAL A 8 2.37 -0.03 17.86
CA VAL A 8 1.58 0.90 17.05
C VAL A 8 0.30 1.25 17.79
N GLU A 9 -0.05 2.54 17.79
CA GLU A 9 -1.31 2.99 18.36
C GLU A 9 -2.48 2.60 17.45
N ALA A 10 -3.67 2.43 18.04
CA ALA A 10 -4.87 2.22 17.26
C ALA A 10 -5.08 3.43 16.31
N ASN A 11 -5.28 3.14 15.03
CA ASN A 11 -5.41 4.13 13.96
C ASN A 11 -4.12 4.90 13.60
N GLN A 12 -2.95 4.46 14.06
CA GLN A 12 -1.68 5.01 13.58
C GLN A 12 -1.54 4.77 12.07
N ARG A 13 -1.20 5.85 11.33
CA ARG A 13 -1.05 5.83 9.87
C ARG A 13 0.41 5.84 9.46
N PHE A 14 0.72 5.03 8.46
CA PHE A 14 2.00 4.99 7.76
C PHE A 14 1.78 5.40 6.32
N SER A 15 2.41 6.48 5.88
CA SER A 15 2.25 7.01 4.53
C SER A 15 3.47 6.72 3.64
N ALA A 16 3.23 6.51 2.35
CA ALA A 16 4.24 6.50 1.30
C ALA A 16 3.68 7.16 0.04
N MET A 17 4.52 7.90 -0.68
CA MET A 17 4.16 8.47 -1.98
C MET A 17 4.78 7.61 -3.08
N MET A 18 3.95 7.22 -4.05
CA MET A 18 4.28 6.25 -5.08
C MET A 18 3.96 6.83 -6.45
N TYR A 19 4.72 6.44 -7.47
CA TYR A 19 4.58 6.97 -8.83
C TYR A 19 4.41 5.82 -9.83
N PRO A 20 3.72 6.05 -10.96
CA PRO A 20 3.72 5.12 -12.08
C PRO A 20 5.14 4.82 -12.55
N VAL A 21 5.39 3.57 -12.95
CA VAL A 21 6.73 3.12 -13.40
C VAL A 21 6.99 3.58 -14.83
N VAL A 22 5.94 3.62 -15.66
CA VAL A 22 6.01 4.07 -17.06
C VAL A 22 4.98 5.18 -17.32
N PRO A 23 5.24 6.10 -18.28
CA PRO A 23 4.41 7.29 -18.48
C PRO A 23 2.94 7.01 -18.79
N ASP A 24 2.65 5.96 -19.56
CA ASP A 24 1.34 5.58 -20.06
C ASP A 24 0.60 4.56 -19.17
N GLN A 25 1.17 4.24 -18.00
CA GLN A 25 0.55 3.32 -17.05
C GLN A 25 -0.80 3.87 -16.55
N VAL A 26 -1.87 3.11 -16.80
CA VAL A 26 -3.25 3.49 -16.47
C VAL A 26 -3.74 3.00 -15.11
N GLY A 27 -2.91 2.27 -14.38
CA GLY A 27 -3.25 1.77 -13.04
C GLY A 27 -2.04 1.29 -12.26
N MET A 28 -2.12 1.31 -10.94
CA MET A 28 -1.09 0.82 -10.01
C MET A 28 -1.67 -0.31 -9.17
N LEU A 29 -1.03 -1.49 -9.22
CA LEU A 29 -1.38 -2.63 -8.37
C LEU A 29 -0.46 -2.64 -7.15
N PHE A 30 -1.01 -2.38 -5.98
CA PHE A 30 -0.32 -2.48 -4.70
C PHE A 30 -0.46 -3.90 -4.16
N ASN A 31 0.66 -4.58 -3.96
CA ASN A 31 0.70 -5.87 -3.29
C ASN A 31 1.18 -5.66 -1.85
N PHE A 32 0.44 -6.18 -0.89
CA PHE A 32 0.76 -6.08 0.54
C PHE A 32 1.32 -7.41 1.01
N TYR A 33 2.46 -7.37 1.67
CA TYR A 33 3.13 -8.53 2.22
C TYR A 33 3.47 -8.31 3.69
N TYR A 34 3.62 -9.41 4.43
CA TYR A 34 4.10 -9.40 5.80
C TYR A 34 5.08 -10.54 6.03
N THR A 35 5.91 -10.41 7.07
CA THR A 35 6.82 -11.46 7.52
C THR A 35 6.87 -11.52 9.04
N THR A 36 7.18 -12.71 9.55
CA THR A 36 7.57 -12.90 10.95
C THR A 36 9.06 -12.65 11.17
N LYS A 37 9.88 -12.35 10.15
CA LYS A 37 11.29 -11.97 10.33
C LYS A 37 11.42 -10.52 10.84
N LYS A 38 12.59 -10.16 11.38
CA LYS A 38 12.86 -8.76 11.80
C LYS A 38 13.07 -7.82 10.61
N THR A 39 13.52 -8.37 9.49
CA THR A 39 13.83 -7.66 8.25
C THR A 39 13.33 -8.50 7.08
N ALA A 40 12.97 -7.83 5.98
CA ALA A 40 12.69 -8.42 4.68
C ALA A 40 13.14 -7.43 3.59
N GLU A 41 13.66 -7.96 2.49
CA GLU A 41 14.13 -7.17 1.36
C GLU A 41 13.32 -7.45 0.10
N PHE A 42 12.99 -8.72 -0.14
CA PHE A 42 12.26 -9.14 -1.33
C PHE A 42 10.88 -9.71 -0.98
N CYS A 43 9.93 -9.64 -1.89
CA CYS A 43 8.57 -10.17 -1.65
C CYS A 43 8.46 -11.69 -1.83
N ASP A 44 9.48 -12.32 -2.40
CA ASP A 44 9.58 -13.75 -2.71
C ASP A 44 10.56 -14.51 -1.80
N GLU A 45 11.15 -13.84 -0.80
CA GLU A 45 12.05 -14.50 0.14
C GLU A 45 11.30 -15.48 1.08
N PRO A 46 11.95 -16.53 1.58
CA PRO A 46 11.32 -17.47 2.51
C PRO A 46 10.76 -16.77 3.75
N GLY A 47 9.49 -17.03 4.08
CA GLY A 47 8.82 -16.41 5.23
C GLY A 47 8.17 -15.05 4.94
N MET A 48 8.04 -14.67 3.67
CA MET A 48 7.13 -13.63 3.22
C MET A 48 5.78 -14.21 2.83
N TYR A 49 4.71 -13.52 3.22
CA TYR A 49 3.33 -13.93 2.98
C TYR A 49 2.57 -12.78 2.34
N LYS A 50 1.83 -13.07 1.26
CA LYS A 50 0.95 -12.09 0.62
C LYS A 50 -0.30 -11.90 1.49
N LEU A 51 -0.49 -10.68 2.00
CA LEU A 51 -1.70 -10.28 2.73
C LEU A 51 -2.86 -10.04 1.77
N GLY A 52 -2.56 -9.45 0.61
CA GLY A 52 -3.54 -9.16 -0.42
C GLY A 52 -3.02 -8.15 -1.42
N GLU A 53 -3.91 -7.69 -2.29
CA GLU A 53 -3.61 -6.71 -3.31
C GLU A 53 -4.75 -5.72 -3.47
N PHE A 54 -4.42 -4.56 -4.03
CA PHE A 54 -5.39 -3.49 -4.23
C PHE A 54 -4.95 -2.58 -5.39
N ARG A 55 -5.88 -2.25 -6.28
CA ARG A 55 -5.61 -1.52 -7.53
C ARG A 55 -6.15 -0.09 -7.48
N VAL A 56 -5.31 0.85 -7.88
CA VAL A 56 -5.64 2.28 -8.08
C VAL A 56 -5.69 2.52 -9.59
N GLU A 57 -6.78 3.11 -10.08
CA GLU A 57 -6.83 3.58 -11.47
C GLU A 57 -6.18 4.96 -11.61
N LEU A 58 -5.39 5.10 -12.67
CA LEU A 58 -4.77 6.33 -13.13
C LEU A 58 -5.03 6.52 -14.64
N PRO A 59 -6.29 6.65 -15.06
CA PRO A 59 -6.65 6.67 -16.49
C PRO A 59 -6.09 7.89 -17.24
N ASP A 60 -5.81 8.97 -16.52
CA ASP A 60 -5.23 10.17 -17.09
C ASP A 60 -3.70 10.08 -17.11
N THR A 61 -3.11 10.05 -18.31
CA THR A 61 -1.68 9.82 -18.53
C THR A 61 -0.93 11.07 -19.02
N HIS A 62 -1.60 12.23 -19.14
CA HIS A 62 -0.99 13.44 -19.74
C HIS A 62 0.23 13.97 -18.97
N LEU A 63 0.35 13.66 -17.68
CA LEU A 63 1.48 14.05 -16.82
C LEU A 63 2.63 13.01 -16.79
N GLY A 64 2.58 11.97 -17.61
CA GLY A 64 3.60 10.93 -17.65
C GLY A 64 3.76 10.22 -16.30
N THR A 65 4.96 10.19 -15.72
CA THR A 65 5.19 9.59 -14.39
C THR A 65 4.93 10.57 -13.24
N ASN A 66 4.69 11.85 -13.49
CA ASN A 66 4.42 12.86 -12.46
C ASN A 66 2.95 12.82 -11.99
N ARG A 67 2.49 11.63 -11.60
CA ARG A 67 1.11 11.35 -11.14
C ARG A 67 1.16 10.63 -9.80
N PRO A 68 1.42 11.32 -8.69
CA PRO A 68 1.62 10.68 -7.40
C PRO A 68 0.35 10.01 -6.89
N VAL A 69 0.55 8.87 -6.23
CA VAL A 69 -0.45 8.18 -5.41
C VAL A 69 0.06 8.14 -3.98
N THR A 70 -0.69 8.75 -3.06
CA THR A 70 -0.42 8.62 -1.63
C THR A 70 -1.05 7.34 -1.13
N LEU A 71 -0.24 6.43 -0.59
CA LEU A 71 -0.68 5.22 0.09
C LEU A 71 -0.56 5.40 1.60
N GLU A 72 -1.65 5.20 2.32
CA GLU A 72 -1.70 5.16 3.78
C GLU A 72 -2.07 3.76 4.25
N LEU A 73 -1.32 3.24 5.22
CA LEU A 73 -1.60 2.00 5.92
C LEU A 73 -1.95 2.30 7.37
N CYS A 74 -3.06 1.77 7.85
CA CYS A 74 -3.60 2.00 9.17
C CYS A 74 -3.89 0.67 9.88
N PHE A 75 -3.49 0.55 11.13
CA PHE A 75 -3.76 -0.63 11.96
C PHE A 75 -4.98 -0.34 12.83
N GLY A 76 -6.09 -1.01 12.52
CA GLY A 76 -7.28 -1.07 13.38
C GLY A 76 -7.12 -2.13 14.48
N ALA A 77 -8.19 -2.37 15.24
CA ALA A 77 -8.16 -3.34 16.34
C ALA A 77 -7.98 -4.80 15.86
N MET A 78 -8.61 -5.16 14.74
CA MET A 78 -8.57 -6.52 14.17
C MET A 78 -8.34 -6.51 12.65
N GLU A 79 -7.97 -5.37 12.08
CA GLU A 79 -7.87 -5.20 10.64
C GLU A 79 -6.72 -4.25 10.25
N ILE A 80 -6.17 -4.49 9.07
CA ILE A 80 -5.26 -3.57 8.40
C ILE A 80 -6.05 -2.87 7.30
N ILE A 81 -6.06 -1.54 7.32
CA ILE A 81 -6.75 -0.72 6.33
C ILE A 81 -5.68 -0.09 5.43
N ALA A 82 -5.81 -0.26 4.12
CA ALA A 82 -5.01 0.47 3.14
C ALA A 82 -5.90 1.47 2.40
N ILE A 83 -5.45 2.72 2.36
CA ILE A 83 -6.11 3.83 1.65
C ILE A 83 -5.12 4.35 0.62
N ALA A 84 -5.55 4.50 -0.63
CA ALA A 84 -4.75 5.13 -1.65
C ALA A 84 -5.51 6.31 -2.25
N LYS A 85 -4.81 7.44 -2.39
CA LYS A 85 -5.35 8.64 -3.04
C LYS A 85 -4.56 8.91 -4.31
N ASN A 86 -5.26 8.90 -5.44
CA ASN A 86 -4.70 9.44 -6.68
C ASN A 86 -4.71 10.97 -6.55
N GLU A 87 -3.52 11.58 -6.43
CA GLU A 87 -3.40 13.01 -6.18
C GLU A 87 -3.73 13.86 -7.42
N THR A 88 -3.78 13.25 -8.61
CA THR A 88 -4.10 13.96 -9.85
C THR A 88 -5.58 14.29 -9.96
N ASN A 89 -6.45 13.35 -9.57
CA ASN A 89 -7.91 13.52 -9.67
C ASN A 89 -8.64 13.49 -8.31
N GLY A 90 -7.90 13.34 -7.21
CA GLY A 90 -8.45 13.28 -5.86
C GLY A 90 -9.21 12.00 -5.52
N LYS A 91 -9.29 11.02 -6.43
CA LYS A 91 -10.03 9.78 -6.19
C LYS A 91 -9.35 8.96 -5.09
N VAL A 92 -10.14 8.59 -4.08
CA VAL A 92 -9.71 7.79 -2.95
C VAL A 92 -10.21 6.37 -3.15
N TYR A 93 -9.35 5.42 -2.81
CA TYR A 93 -9.62 4.00 -2.84
C TYR A 93 -9.26 3.41 -1.48
N LYS A 94 -9.98 2.36 -1.09
CA LYS A 94 -9.83 1.74 0.23
C LYS A 94 -9.98 0.23 0.11
N THR A 95 -9.14 -0.49 0.84
CA THR A 95 -9.30 -1.91 1.11
C THR A 95 -9.03 -2.20 2.58
N THR A 96 -9.57 -3.33 3.06
CA THR A 96 -9.41 -3.80 4.42
C THR A 96 -8.99 -5.27 4.38
N PHE A 97 -7.94 -5.60 5.12
CA PHE A 97 -7.45 -6.96 5.32
C PHE A 97 -7.74 -7.39 6.76
N LYS A 98 -8.51 -8.46 6.92
CA LYS A 98 -8.69 -9.10 8.22
C LYS A 98 -7.47 -9.98 8.47
N LEU A 99 -6.90 -9.86 9.67
CA LEU A 99 -5.89 -10.80 10.12
C LEU A 99 -6.64 -11.92 10.84
N ASP A 100 -6.72 -13.09 10.21
CA ASP A 100 -7.07 -14.32 10.91
C ASP A 100 -5.82 -14.74 11.69
N LEU A 101 -5.71 -14.25 12.94
CA LEU A 101 -4.63 -14.60 13.88
C LEU A 101 -4.90 -15.93 14.58
#